data_AF-A0A6J3B1Y6-F1
#
_entry.id   AF-A0A6J3B1Y6-F1
#
_cell.length_a   1.000
_cell.length_b   1.000
_cell.length_c   1.000
_cell.angle_alpha   90.00
_cell.angle_beta   90.00
_cell.angle_gamma   90.00
#
_symmetry.space_group_name_H-M   'P 1'
#
loop_
_entity.id
_entity.type
_entity.pdbx_description
1 polymer ?
#
loop_
_entity_poly.entity_id
_entity_poly.type
_entity_poly.pdbx_seq_one_letter_code
_entity_poly.pdbx_strand_id
1 'polypeptide(L)'
;MLLASQEKQARDPRVTRTKAEKAMSPKVPVPQGDIMPGELTEVEAAKLRAGEEGEEVVGDIAEVLVYRVMDAACKSYLERQCIPYAVDWAWETMLSMGQMRFMPRDEGEPHLAEDPTWVEDEEPSPCPIDTWAREPCPCGARPARWKGRRGKAK
;
A
#
# COMPACT_ATOMS: atom_id res chain seq x y z
N MET A 1 -0.02 35.68 -48.92
CA MET A 1 -1.49 35.81 -49.09
C MET A 1 -1.97 36.60 -47.87
N LEU A 2 -2.27 37.92 -47.89
CA LEU A 2 -2.87 38.79 -48.93
C LEU A 2 -4.19 38.21 -49.47
N LEU A 3 -5.36 38.87 -49.48
CA LEU A 3 -5.87 40.15 -48.91
C LEU A 3 -7.28 39.88 -48.29
N ALA A 4 -8.08 40.78 -47.69
CA ALA A 4 -8.10 42.25 -47.48
C ALA A 4 -8.66 42.53 -46.04
N SER A 5 -8.76 43.71 -45.42
CA SER A 5 -8.93 45.14 -45.78
C SER A 5 -10.29 45.58 -46.34
N GLN A 6 -11.10 46.24 -45.49
CA GLN A 6 -12.12 47.23 -45.88
C GLN A 6 -12.47 48.13 -44.68
N GLU A 7 -11.80 49.27 -44.60
CA GLU A 7 -12.20 50.39 -43.74
C GLU A 7 -12.69 51.52 -44.65
N LYS A 8 -13.96 51.96 -44.49
CA LYS A 8 -14.47 53.22 -45.06
C LYS A 8 -15.45 53.94 -44.14
N GLN A 9 -14.87 54.69 -43.22
CA GLN A 9 -15.03 56.15 -43.12
C GLN A 9 -16.44 56.76 -42.97
N ALA A 10 -16.73 57.13 -41.72
CA ALA A 10 -17.46 58.30 -41.22
C ALA A 10 -18.27 59.19 -42.20
N ARG A 11 -19.54 59.43 -41.83
CA ARG A 11 -20.26 60.67 -42.18
C ARG A 11 -21.30 61.06 -41.13
N ASP A 12 -20.98 62.10 -40.37
CA ASP A 12 -21.88 62.97 -39.60
C ASP A 12 -21.64 64.41 -40.14
N PRO A 13 -22.42 65.48 -39.87
CA PRO A 13 -23.52 65.59 -38.92
C PRO A 13 -24.82 66.28 -39.43
N ARG A 14 -25.91 66.20 -38.64
CA ARG A 14 -26.68 67.37 -38.12
C ARG A 14 -28.11 67.01 -37.66
N VAL A 15 -28.27 66.99 -36.34
CA VAL A 15 -29.38 67.50 -35.52
C VAL A 15 -30.63 68.05 -36.24
N THR A 16 -31.78 67.43 -35.99
CA THR A 16 -33.05 68.16 -35.74
C THR A 16 -33.78 67.57 -34.53
N ARG A 17 -34.03 68.41 -33.51
CA ARG A 17 -34.87 68.10 -32.35
C ARG A 17 -36.35 68.08 -32.75
N THR A 18 -37.08 67.03 -32.37
CA THR A 18 -38.54 67.13 -32.13
C THR A 18 -38.95 66.27 -30.95
N LYS A 19 -39.69 66.89 -30.01
CA LYS A 19 -40.23 66.28 -28.80
C LYS A 19 -41.55 65.57 -29.14
N ALA A 20 -41.66 64.27 -28.84
CA ALA A 20 -42.92 63.55 -28.91
C ALA A 20 -43.06 62.65 -27.67
N GLU A 21 -43.88 63.10 -26.73
CA GLU A 21 -44.19 62.43 -25.48
C GLU A 21 -45.26 61.36 -25.76
N LYS A 22 -44.96 60.07 -25.54
CA LYS A 22 -45.92 58.99 -25.78
C LYS A 22 -46.00 58.02 -24.61
N ALA A 23 -47.05 58.22 -23.82
CA ALA A 23 -47.73 57.28 -22.93
C ALA A 23 -46.88 56.16 -22.30
N MET A 24 -46.48 56.38 -21.05
CA MET A 24 -45.97 55.32 -20.17
C MET A 24 -47.04 54.22 -20.02
N SER A 25 -46.79 53.03 -20.58
CA SER A 25 -47.60 51.84 -20.32
C SER A 25 -47.65 51.58 -18.82
N PRO A 26 -48.78 51.10 -18.25
CA PRO A 26 -48.82 50.73 -16.84
C PRO A 26 -47.76 49.67 -16.59
N LYS A 27 -46.79 49.96 -15.71
CA LYS A 27 -45.92 48.93 -15.17
C LYS A 27 -46.81 48.03 -14.33
N VAL A 28 -47.22 46.90 -14.89
CA VAL A 28 -47.71 45.76 -14.12
C VAL A 28 -46.65 45.52 -13.05
N PRO A 29 -46.99 45.59 -11.75
CA PRO A 29 -46.05 45.20 -10.72
C PRO A 29 -45.66 43.76 -11.02
N VAL A 30 -44.37 43.51 -11.23
CA VAL A 30 -43.83 42.16 -11.14
C VAL A 30 -44.33 41.63 -9.79
N PRO A 31 -45.02 40.48 -9.73
CA PRO A 31 -45.38 39.92 -8.44
C PRO A 31 -44.08 39.69 -7.69
N GLN A 32 -43.82 40.52 -6.68
CA GLN A 32 -42.86 40.21 -5.64
C GLN A 32 -43.46 38.96 -5.00
N GLY A 33 -42.90 37.79 -5.33
CA GLY A 33 -43.47 36.52 -4.94
C GLY A 33 -43.75 36.53 -3.45
N ASP A 34 -44.91 36.01 -3.04
CA ASP A 34 -45.28 35.92 -1.64
C ASP A 34 -44.18 35.14 -0.91
N ILE A 35 -43.31 35.85 -0.19
CA ILE A 35 -42.25 35.24 0.61
C ILE A 35 -42.96 34.61 1.80
N MET A 36 -43.38 33.36 1.60
CA MET A 36 -43.97 32.54 2.64
C MET A 36 -42.97 32.43 3.79
N PRO A 37 -43.33 32.82 5.03
CA PRO A 37 -42.39 32.81 6.14
C PRO A 37 -41.94 31.36 6.43
N GLY A 38 -40.69 31.06 6.05
CA GLY A 38 -40.10 29.72 6.09
C GLY A 38 -39.48 29.26 4.76
N GLU A 39 -39.79 29.90 3.63
CA GLU A 39 -39.15 29.61 2.35
C GLU A 39 -37.85 30.41 2.17
N LEU A 40 -36.78 29.71 1.77
CA LEU A 40 -35.50 30.34 1.42
C LEU A 40 -35.62 31.06 0.08
N THR A 41 -35.14 32.30 0.00
CA THR A 41 -35.00 32.98 -1.28
C THR A 41 -33.96 32.28 -2.15
N GLU A 42 -34.06 32.39 -3.49
CA GLU A 42 -33.09 31.80 -4.42
C GLU A 42 -31.63 32.19 -4.10
N VAL A 43 -31.43 33.42 -3.61
CA VAL A 43 -30.13 33.96 -3.21
C VAL A 43 -29.60 33.28 -1.94
N GLU A 44 -30.47 32.96 -0.98
CA GLU A 44 -30.08 32.22 0.25
C GLU A 44 -29.82 30.75 -0.07
N ALA A 45 -30.63 30.12 -0.92
CA ALA A 45 -30.41 28.77 -1.41
C ALA A 45 -29.10 28.64 -2.22
N ALA A 46 -28.75 29.65 -3.01
CA ALA A 46 -27.47 29.70 -3.72
C ALA A 46 -26.27 29.90 -2.77
N LYS A 47 -26.41 30.72 -1.73
CA LYS A 47 -25.39 30.88 -0.68
C LYS A 47 -25.16 29.59 0.11
N LEU A 48 -26.21 28.84 0.43
CA LEU A 48 -26.09 27.55 1.11
C LEU A 48 -25.31 26.53 0.27
N ARG A 49 -25.65 26.38 -1.02
CA ARG A 49 -24.89 25.50 -1.94
C ARG A 49 -23.43 25.92 -2.08
N ALA A 50 -23.15 27.21 -2.24
CA ALA A 50 -21.78 27.72 -2.29
C ALA A 50 -21.00 27.52 -0.96
N GLY A 51 -21.71 27.38 0.17
CA GLY A 51 -21.14 26.97 1.44
C GLY A 51 -20.80 25.48 1.47
N GLU A 52 -21.75 24.63 1.05
CA GLU A 52 -21.61 23.18 0.94
C GLU A 52 -20.45 22.76 0.01
N GLU A 53 -20.36 23.37 -1.18
CA GLU A 53 -19.23 23.22 -2.12
C GLU A 53 -17.88 23.64 -1.49
N GLY A 54 -17.90 24.68 -0.63
CA GLY A 54 -16.72 25.12 0.11
C GLY A 54 -16.32 24.16 1.23
N GLU A 55 -17.29 23.54 1.89
CA GLU A 55 -17.08 22.53 2.94
C GLU A 55 -16.52 21.22 2.36
N GLU A 56 -16.97 20.78 1.18
CA GLU A 56 -16.41 19.63 0.45
C GLU A 56 -14.91 19.80 0.19
N VAL A 57 -14.50 20.95 -0.37
CA VAL A 57 -13.08 21.27 -0.63
C VAL A 57 -12.25 21.33 0.66
N VAL A 58 -12.81 21.83 1.77
CA VAL A 58 -12.15 21.82 3.08
C VAL A 58 -12.03 20.38 3.62
N GLY A 59 -13.02 19.53 3.37
CA GLY A 59 -13.01 18.09 3.66
C GLY A 59 -11.86 17.37 2.96
N ASP A 60 -11.73 17.53 1.64
CA ASP A 60 -10.65 16.96 0.83
C ASP A 60 -9.26 17.38 1.36
N ILE A 61 -9.09 18.67 1.66
CA ILE A 61 -7.84 19.21 2.21
C ILE A 61 -7.55 18.60 3.60
N ALA A 62 -8.57 18.48 4.44
CA ALA A 62 -8.44 17.88 5.77
C ALA A 62 -8.07 16.40 5.70
N GLU A 63 -8.69 15.62 4.79
CA GLU A 63 -8.36 14.21 4.58
C GLU A 63 -6.90 14.05 4.14
N VAL A 64 -6.44 14.81 3.15
CA VAL A 64 -5.05 14.78 2.66
C VAL A 64 -4.06 15.16 3.77
N LEU A 65 -4.40 16.14 4.63
CA LEU A 65 -3.57 16.53 5.77
C LEU A 65 -3.50 15.43 6.84
N VAL A 66 -4.65 14.86 7.24
CA VAL A 66 -4.73 13.77 8.21
C VAL A 66 -3.94 12.55 7.71
N TYR A 67 -4.16 12.13 6.47
CA TYR A 67 -3.44 11.01 5.86
C TYR A 67 -1.91 11.22 5.93
N ARG A 68 -1.42 12.40 5.50
CA ARG A 68 0.02 12.71 5.50
C ARG A 68 0.61 12.78 6.90
N VAL A 69 -0.12 13.32 7.88
CA VAL A 69 0.32 13.36 9.28
C VAL A 69 0.38 11.95 9.86
N MET A 70 -0.62 11.11 9.62
CA MET A 70 -0.66 9.73 10.11
C MET A 70 0.43 8.86 9.49
N ASP A 71 0.67 8.98 8.18
CA ASP A 71 1.78 8.30 7.48
C ASP A 71 3.15 8.70 8.05
N ALA A 72 3.41 10.00 8.20
CA ALA A 72 4.68 10.51 8.76
C ALA A 72 4.86 10.11 10.23
N ALA A 73 3.81 10.17 11.05
CA ALA A 73 3.84 9.75 12.45
C ALA A 73 4.09 8.25 12.58
N CYS A 74 3.46 7.41 11.75
CA CYS A 74 3.65 5.97 11.72
C CYS A 74 5.10 5.60 11.33
N LYS A 75 5.65 6.22 10.28
CA LYS A 75 7.05 6.02 9.87
C LYS A 75 8.04 6.40 10.98
N SER A 76 7.88 7.60 11.56
CA SER A 76 8.69 8.06 12.70
C SER A 76 8.59 7.14 13.92
N TYR A 77 7.42 6.54 14.18
CA TYR A 77 7.25 5.55 15.24
C TYR A 77 7.99 4.24 14.92
N LEU A 78 7.83 3.69 13.72
CA LEU A 78 8.48 2.44 13.31
C LEU A 78 10.00 2.57 13.29
N GLU A 79 10.55 3.69 12.80
CA GLU A 79 11.99 3.98 12.85
C GLU A 79 12.55 3.96 14.28
N ARG A 80 11.80 4.52 15.24
CA ARG A 80 12.17 4.51 16.68
C ARG A 80 12.06 3.13 17.32
N GLN A 81 11.10 2.31 16.90
CA GLN A 81 10.87 0.97 17.46
C GLN A 81 11.74 -0.12 16.82
N CYS A 82 12.30 0.11 15.62
CA CYS A 82 13.08 -0.88 14.91
C CYS A 82 14.29 -1.41 15.71
N ILE A 83 15.06 -0.51 16.35
CA ILE A 83 16.23 -0.91 17.15
C ILE A 83 15.84 -1.63 18.45
N PRO A 84 14.93 -1.09 19.31
CA PRO A 84 14.45 -1.82 20.49
C PRO A 84 13.93 -3.22 20.15
N TYR A 85 13.02 -3.32 19.17
CA TYR A 85 12.44 -4.60 18.74
C TYR A 85 13.50 -5.60 18.25
N ALA A 86 14.47 -5.15 17.43
CA ALA A 86 15.53 -6.02 16.94
C ALA A 86 16.48 -6.49 18.06
N VAL A 87 16.71 -5.66 19.08
CA VAL A 87 17.52 -6.04 20.27
C VAL A 87 16.78 -7.06 21.13
N ASP A 88 15.50 -6.83 21.43
CA ASP A 88 14.68 -7.75 22.23
C ASP A 88 14.54 -9.10 21.50
N TRP A 89 14.25 -9.09 20.20
CA TRP A 89 14.18 -10.30 19.37
C TRP A 89 15.52 -11.07 19.33
N ALA A 90 16.64 -10.36 19.19
CA ALA A 90 17.96 -10.99 19.21
C ALA A 90 18.27 -11.61 20.58
N TRP A 91 17.89 -10.94 21.67
CA TRP A 91 18.05 -11.43 23.04
C TRP A 91 17.22 -12.71 23.29
N GLU A 92 15.93 -12.70 22.95
CA GLU A 92 15.05 -13.88 23.04
C GLU A 92 15.59 -15.05 22.19
N THR A 93 16.05 -14.76 20.98
CA THR A 93 16.66 -15.76 20.08
C THR A 93 17.93 -16.37 20.68
N MET A 94 18.82 -15.55 21.24
CA MET A 94 20.03 -16.03 21.93
C MET A 94 19.69 -16.90 23.15
N LEU A 95 18.67 -16.49 23.93
CA LEU A 95 18.19 -17.27 25.08
C LEU A 95 17.67 -18.65 24.63
N SER A 96 16.84 -18.69 23.58
CA SER A 96 16.31 -19.92 23.00
C SER A 96 17.42 -20.83 22.44
N MET A 97 18.39 -20.27 21.71
CA MET A 97 19.57 -21.02 21.24
C MET A 97 20.42 -21.58 22.38
N GLY A 98 20.57 -20.83 23.47
CA GLY A 98 21.21 -21.30 24.70
C GLY A 98 20.45 -22.48 25.30
N GLN A 99 19.13 -22.36 25.45
CA GLN A 99 18.27 -23.44 25.97
C GLN A 99 18.36 -24.70 25.10
N MET A 100 18.31 -24.58 23.77
CA MET A 100 18.49 -25.73 22.87
C MET A 100 19.85 -26.42 23.04
N ARG A 101 20.93 -25.67 23.28
CA ARG A 101 22.27 -26.23 23.51
C ARG A 101 22.41 -26.94 24.87
N PHE A 102 21.53 -26.63 25.82
CA PHE A 102 21.44 -27.27 27.13
C PHE A 102 20.16 -28.09 27.31
N MET A 103 19.46 -28.44 26.22
CA MET A 103 18.36 -29.39 26.31
C MET A 103 18.91 -30.69 26.92
N PRO A 104 18.27 -31.23 27.97
CA PRO A 104 18.66 -32.53 28.49
C PRO A 104 18.59 -33.56 27.36
N ARG A 105 19.47 -34.57 27.42
CA ARG A 105 19.34 -35.71 26.52
C ARG A 105 17.93 -36.27 26.69
N ASP A 106 17.19 -36.32 25.60
CA ASP A 106 15.95 -37.08 25.57
C ASP A 106 16.28 -38.54 25.84
N GLU A 107 15.67 -39.11 26.87
CA GLU A 107 15.83 -40.51 27.22
C GLU A 107 15.09 -41.43 26.22
N GLY A 108 14.21 -40.84 25.40
CA GLY A 108 13.35 -41.53 24.46
C GLY A 108 12.13 -42.14 25.15
N GLU A 109 11.22 -42.69 24.36
CA GLU A 109 10.03 -43.33 24.91
C GLU A 109 10.41 -44.68 25.54
N PRO A 110 10.07 -44.91 26.83
CA PRO A 110 10.30 -46.20 27.45
C PRO A 110 9.37 -47.24 26.83
N HIS A 111 9.87 -48.46 26.61
CA HIS A 111 9.11 -49.57 26.02
C HIS A 111 8.67 -49.37 24.55
N LEU A 112 9.35 -48.52 23.79
CA LEU A 112 9.11 -48.29 22.36
C LEU A 112 9.10 -49.59 21.50
N ALA A 113 9.84 -50.63 21.92
CA ALA A 113 9.85 -51.96 21.28
C ALA A 113 8.67 -52.88 21.70
N GLU A 114 7.85 -52.46 22.66
CA GLU A 114 6.64 -53.15 23.12
C GLU A 114 5.37 -52.49 22.55
N ASP A 115 5.48 -51.29 21.95
CA ASP A 115 4.36 -50.59 21.31
C ASP A 115 4.07 -51.19 19.92
N PRO A 116 2.89 -51.83 19.70
CA PRO A 116 2.53 -52.42 18.42
C PRO A 116 2.21 -51.39 17.32
N THR A 117 2.15 -50.10 17.64
CA THR A 117 2.00 -49.00 16.68
C THR A 117 3.34 -48.45 16.19
N TRP A 118 4.45 -48.75 16.88
CA TRP A 118 5.79 -48.39 16.43
C TRP A 118 6.40 -49.49 15.56
N VAL A 119 6.29 -49.31 14.25
CA VAL A 119 6.87 -50.19 13.23
C VAL A 119 8.02 -49.45 12.55
N GLU A 120 9.16 -50.11 12.38
CA GLU A 120 10.29 -49.57 11.63
C GLU A 120 9.90 -49.48 10.14
N ASP A 121 9.88 -48.26 9.59
CA ASP A 121 9.57 -48.01 8.17
C ASP A 121 10.61 -48.67 7.25
N GLU A 122 10.16 -49.21 6.11
CA GLU A 122 11.06 -49.77 5.10
C GLU A 122 11.93 -48.66 4.48
N GLU A 123 13.26 -48.87 4.47
CA GLU A 123 14.20 -47.88 3.91
C GLU A 123 13.83 -47.57 2.44
N PRO A 124 13.58 -46.29 2.08
CA PRO A 124 13.11 -45.96 0.75
C PRO A 124 14.15 -46.33 -0.31
N SER A 125 13.68 -46.87 -1.44
CA SER A 125 14.57 -47.27 -2.53
C SER A 125 15.51 -46.12 -2.94
N PRO A 126 16.83 -46.35 -3.05
CA PRO A 126 17.78 -45.29 -3.36
C PRO A 126 17.38 -44.49 -4.61
N CYS A 127 17.24 -43.17 -4.45
CA CYS A 127 16.96 -42.30 -5.58
C CYS A 127 18.07 -42.42 -6.64
N PRO A 128 17.72 -42.36 -7.95
CA PRO A 128 18.72 -42.15 -8.99
C PRO A 128 19.57 -40.92 -8.66
N ILE A 129 20.88 -40.99 -8.94
CA ILE A 129 21.79 -39.86 -8.70
C ILE A 129 21.33 -38.67 -9.54
N ASP A 130 20.82 -37.64 -8.88
CA ASP A 130 20.40 -36.41 -9.54
C ASP A 130 21.63 -35.61 -10.00
N THR A 131 21.49 -34.96 -11.16
CA THR A 131 22.55 -34.25 -11.89
C THR A 131 23.04 -32.99 -11.14
N TRP A 132 22.38 -32.63 -10.04
CA TRP A 132 22.79 -31.55 -9.14
C TRP A 132 23.99 -31.94 -8.25
N ALA A 133 24.25 -33.23 -8.06
CA ALA A 133 25.50 -33.71 -7.46
C ALA A 133 26.60 -33.76 -8.54
N ARG A 134 27.54 -32.81 -8.49
CA ARG A 134 28.53 -32.57 -9.57
C ARG A 134 29.46 -33.75 -9.88
N GLU A 135 29.66 -34.67 -8.93
CA GLU A 135 30.45 -35.89 -9.09
C GLU A 135 29.80 -37.01 -8.22
N PRO A 136 29.66 -38.27 -8.69
CA PRO A 136 29.27 -39.37 -7.83
C PRO A 136 30.31 -39.62 -6.74
N CYS A 137 29.93 -39.50 -5.47
CA CYS A 137 30.81 -39.86 -4.36
C CYS A 137 31.03 -41.39 -4.36
N PRO A 138 32.27 -41.91 -4.44
CA PRO A 138 32.50 -43.35 -4.45
C PRO A 138 32.06 -43.97 -3.13
N CYS A 139 30.95 -44.73 -3.16
CA CYS A 139 30.56 -45.62 -2.06
C CYS A 139 31.61 -46.73 -1.95
N GLY A 140 32.66 -46.46 -1.17
CA GLY A 140 33.83 -47.31 -1.06
C GLY A 140 33.47 -48.72 -0.63
N ALA A 141 33.62 -49.68 -1.55
CA ALA A 141 33.61 -51.10 -1.21
C ALA A 141 34.59 -51.33 -0.04
N ARG A 142 34.08 -51.96 1.03
CA ARG A 142 34.75 -52.17 2.32
C ARG A 142 36.23 -52.51 2.10
N PRO A 143 37.20 -51.70 2.58
CA PRO A 143 38.57 -51.78 2.13
C PRO A 143 39.15 -53.18 2.39
N ALA A 144 39.63 -53.81 1.32
CA ALA A 144 40.21 -55.14 1.39
C ALA A 144 41.41 -55.13 2.36
N ARG A 145 41.34 -55.97 3.41
CA ARG A 145 42.33 -56.07 4.48
C ARG A 145 43.75 -56.20 3.88
N TRP A 146 44.54 -55.14 4.01
CA TRP A 146 45.94 -55.10 3.60
C TRP A 146 46.74 -56.23 4.26
N LYS A 147 47.17 -57.23 3.48
CA LYS A 147 48.15 -58.23 3.90
C LYS A 147 49.53 -57.80 3.41
N GLY A 148 50.25 -57.07 4.26
CA GLY A 148 51.58 -56.57 3.93
C GLY A 148 52.57 -57.70 3.61
N ARG A 149 53.23 -57.61 2.44
CA ARG A 149 54.37 -58.47 2.13
C ARG A 149 55.56 -58.07 3.01
N ARG A 150 55.94 -58.93 3.96
CA ARG A 150 57.26 -58.84 4.60
C ARG A 150 58.34 -59.26 3.60
N GLY A 151 58.92 -58.28 2.90
CA GLY A 151 60.17 -58.48 2.18
C GLY A 151 61.29 -58.75 3.19
N LYS A 152 62.04 -59.83 3.00
CA LYS A 152 63.30 -60.03 3.74
C LYS A 152 64.34 -59.07 3.14
N ALA A 153 64.88 -58.17 3.96
CA ALA A 153 66.16 -57.56 3.64
C ALA A 153 67.24 -58.66 3.60
N LYS A 154 68.26 -58.45 2.77
CA LYS A 154 69.38 -59.37 2.54
C LYS A 154 70.68 -58.60 2.78
#